data_AF-A0A8T5ET76-F1
#
_entry.id   AF-A0A8T5ET76-F1
#
_cell.length_a   1.000
_cell.length_b   1.000
_cell.length_c   1.000
_cell.angle_alpha   90.00
_cell.angle_beta   90.00
_cell.angle_gamma   90.00
#
_symmetry.space_group_name_H-M   'P 1'
#
loop_
_entity.id
_entity.type
_entity.pdbx_description
1 polymer ?
#
loop_
_entity_poly.entity_id
_entity_poly.type
_entity_poly.pdbx_seq_one_letter_code
_entity_poly.pdbx_strand_id
1 'polypeptide(L)'
;MSKLKPMIIVLIISGIIILIAGIIMVQTGYATFENNEPRVGLYIGGIFTIIGGVFLTFGGIIYLNFDGLKKMFLRTAGKVADAYEEERKQEKM
;
A
#
# COMPACT_ATOMS: atom_id res chain seq x y z
N MET A 1 13.84 -18.07 -11.49
CA MET A 1 13.01 -17.14 -10.69
C MET A 1 11.66 -17.02 -11.40
N SER A 2 10.58 -17.58 -10.84
CA SER A 2 9.26 -17.60 -11.51
C SER A 2 8.82 -16.17 -11.84
N LYS A 3 8.45 -15.92 -13.10
CA LYS A 3 8.00 -14.61 -13.62
C LYS A 3 6.82 -14.02 -12.83
N LEU A 4 6.12 -14.83 -12.02
CA LEU A 4 5.05 -14.36 -11.13
C LEU A 4 5.56 -13.43 -10.02
N LYS A 5 6.75 -13.68 -9.46
CA LYS A 5 7.25 -12.93 -8.30
C LYS A 5 7.41 -11.41 -8.56
N PRO A 6 8.06 -10.97 -9.65
CA PRO A 6 8.17 -9.53 -9.93
C PRO A 6 6.82 -8.90 -10.27
N MET A 7 5.93 -9.63 -10.95
CA MET A 7 4.61 -9.13 -11.34
C MET A 7 3.72 -8.80 -10.14
N ILE A 8 3.76 -9.63 -9.09
CA ILE A 8 3.00 -9.41 -7.85
C ILE A 8 3.47 -8.15 -7.12
N ILE A 9 4.79 -7.95 -7.07
CA ILE A 9 5.38 -6.77 -6.42
C ILE A 9 4.96 -5.49 -7.16
N VAL A 10 4.99 -5.50 -8.50
CA VAL A 10 4.50 -4.38 -9.32
C VAL A 10 3.00 -4.13 -9.10
N LEU A 11 2.20 -5.18 -8.95
CA LEU A 11 0.76 -5.06 -8.69
C LEU A 11 0.47 -4.42 -7.31
N ILE A 12 1.25 -4.78 -6.29
CA ILE A 12 1.13 -4.18 -4.95
C ILE A 12 1.57 -2.71 -5.00
N ILE A 13 2.72 -2.40 -5.60
CA ILE A 13 3.24 -1.03 -5.70
C ILE A 13 2.28 -0.13 -6.50
N SER A 14 1.77 -0.59 -7.64
CA SER A 14 0.77 0.16 -8.42
C SER A 14 -0.53 0.37 -7.63
N GLY A 15 -0.98 -0.63 -6.88
CA GLY A 15 -2.12 -0.50 -5.96
C GLY A 15 -1.92 0.61 -4.93
N ILE A 16 -0.75 0.67 -4.28
CA ILE A 16 -0.40 1.73 -3.31
C ILE A 16 -0.43 3.12 -3.98
N ILE A 17 0.18 3.26 -5.17
CA ILE A 17 0.23 4.55 -5.88
C ILE A 17 -1.18 5.04 -6.24
N ILE A 18 -2.02 4.16 -6.79
CA ILE A 18 -3.40 4.48 -7.16
C ILE A 18 -4.22 4.88 -5.92
N LEU A 19 -4.01 4.18 -4.80
CA LEU A 19 -4.72 4.44 -3.55
C LEU A 19 -4.31 5.79 -2.94
N ILE A 20 -3.00 6.09 -2.92
CA ILE A 20 -2.48 7.40 -2.49
C ILE A 20 -3.01 8.51 -3.39
N ALA A 21 -3.01 8.33 -4.72
CA ALA A 21 -3.57 9.31 -5.65
C ALA A 21 -5.07 9.53 -5.43
N GLY A 22 -5.85 8.47 -5.20
CA GLY A 22 -7.27 8.57 -4.86
C GLY A 22 -7.51 9.30 -3.53
N ILE A 23 -6.75 8.95 -2.49
CA ILE A 23 -6.82 9.64 -1.19
C ILE A 23 -6.47 11.12 -1.35
N ILE A 24 -5.34 11.43 -2.00
CA ILE A 24 -4.94 12.82 -2.23
C ILE A 24 -6.05 13.55 -2.98
N MET A 25 -6.62 12.97 -4.04
CA MET A 25 -7.70 13.60 -4.80
C MET A 25 -8.97 13.87 -3.97
N VAL A 26 -9.34 12.94 -3.07
CA VAL A 26 -10.45 13.14 -2.11
C VAL A 26 -10.11 14.21 -1.07
N GLN A 27 -8.85 14.32 -0.67
CA GLN A 27 -8.40 15.28 0.35
C GLN A 27 -8.11 16.69 -0.24
N THR A 28 -7.63 16.78 -1.49
CA THR A 28 -7.19 18.02 -2.15
C THR A 28 -8.25 18.63 -3.07
N GLY A 29 -9.28 17.88 -3.46
CA GLY A 29 -10.46 18.41 -4.14
C GLY A 29 -11.72 18.00 -3.38
N TYR A 30 -12.61 18.97 -3.09
CA TYR A 30 -14.00 18.77 -2.62
C TYR A 30 -14.33 18.74 -1.12
N ALA A 31 -13.46 19.17 -0.22
CA ALA A 31 -13.86 19.54 1.15
C ALA A 31 -14.22 21.03 1.31
N THR A 32 -14.32 21.79 0.21
CA THR A 32 -14.91 23.13 0.19
C THR A 32 -16.41 23.01 0.05
N PHE A 33 -17.12 23.26 1.16
CA PHE A 33 -18.58 23.28 1.26
C PHE A 33 -19.22 24.48 0.53
N GLU A 34 -18.84 24.73 -0.71
CA GLU A 34 -19.50 25.73 -1.56
C GLU A 34 -20.59 25.07 -2.41
N ASN A 35 -21.78 25.65 -2.29
CA ASN A 35 -23.08 24.99 -2.36
C ASN A 35 -23.58 24.57 -3.76
N ASN A 36 -22.75 24.40 -4.79
CA ASN A 36 -23.32 24.03 -6.11
C ASN A 36 -22.59 23.01 -6.98
N GLU A 37 -21.33 22.63 -6.75
CA GLU A 37 -20.70 21.61 -7.60
C GLU A 37 -19.87 20.51 -6.91
N PRO A 38 -20.27 19.86 -5.78
CA PRO A 38 -19.43 18.84 -5.10
C PRO A 38 -19.08 17.54 -5.86
N ARG A 39 -19.25 17.43 -7.19
CA ARG A 39 -19.68 16.15 -7.78
C ARG A 39 -18.71 15.41 -8.69
N VAL A 40 -17.57 15.95 -9.10
CA VAL A 40 -16.73 15.22 -10.08
C VAL A 40 -15.44 14.72 -9.45
N GLY A 41 -14.65 15.60 -8.85
CA GLY A 41 -13.36 15.23 -8.24
C GLY A 41 -13.49 14.29 -7.04
N LEU A 42 -14.52 14.44 -6.19
CA LEU A 42 -14.75 13.52 -5.07
C LEU A 42 -15.16 12.12 -5.55
N TYR A 43 -15.97 12.05 -6.61
CA TYR A 43 -16.39 10.79 -7.23
C TYR A 43 -15.22 10.10 -7.93
N ILE A 44 -14.41 10.85 -8.68
CA ILE A 44 -13.20 10.32 -9.32
C ILE A 44 -12.21 9.85 -8.23
N GLY A 45 -11.98 10.66 -7.20
CA GLY A 45 -11.13 10.29 -6.07
C GLY A 45 -11.60 9.01 -5.39
N GLY A 46 -12.90 8.90 -5.11
CA GLY A 46 -13.51 7.69 -4.55
C GLY A 46 -13.34 6.46 -5.45
N ILE A 47 -13.50 6.61 -6.76
CA ILE A 47 -13.25 5.53 -7.74
C ILE A 47 -11.77 5.08 -7.67
N PHE A 48 -10.83 6.02 -7.67
CA PHE A 48 -9.41 5.71 -7.55
C PHE A 48 -9.08 4.99 -6.23
N THR A 49 -9.67 5.43 -5.11
CA THR A 49 -9.49 4.75 -3.81
C THR A 49 -10.04 3.31 -3.84
N ILE A 50 -11.21 3.09 -4.44
CA ILE A 50 -11.79 1.74 -4.59
C ILE A 50 -10.88 0.85 -5.45
N ILE A 51 -10.42 1.34 -6.60
CA ILE A 51 -9.53 0.60 -7.50
C ILE A 51 -8.21 0.25 -6.79
N GLY A 52 -7.61 1.21 -6.09
CA GLY A 52 -6.40 0.99 -5.30
C GLY A 52 -6.59 -0.08 -4.23
N GLY A 53 -7.73 -0.04 -3.52
CA GLY A 53 -8.10 -1.04 -2.51
C GLY A 53 -8.27 -2.45 -3.10
N VAL A 54 -8.89 -2.56 -4.27
CA VAL A 54 -9.03 -3.83 -5.00
C VAL A 54 -7.65 -4.38 -5.40
N PHE A 55 -6.76 -3.55 -5.95
CA PHE A 55 -5.40 -3.95 -6.31
C PHE A 55 -4.61 -4.45 -5.10
N LEU A 56 -4.69 -3.76 -3.95
CA LEU A 56 -4.06 -4.20 -2.72
C LEU A 56 -4.64 -5.51 -2.18
N THR A 57 -5.96 -5.71 -2.29
CA THR A 57 -6.62 -6.94 -1.85
C THR A 57 -6.15 -8.13 -2.67
N PHE A 58 -6.15 -8.02 -4.00
CA PHE A 58 -5.62 -9.07 -4.87
C PHE A 58 -4.12 -9.27 -4.69
N GLY A 59 -3.34 -8.20 -4.60
CA GLY A 59 -1.91 -8.25 -4.33
C GLY A 59 -1.59 -8.95 -3.00
N GLY A 60 -2.36 -8.64 -1.95
CA GLY A 60 -2.26 -9.26 -0.62
C GLY A 60 -2.65 -10.74 -0.63
N ILE A 61 -3.76 -11.11 -1.27
CA ILE A 61 -4.17 -12.51 -1.42
C ILE A 61 -3.08 -13.31 -2.15
N ILE A 62 -2.56 -12.78 -3.26
CA ILE A 62 -1.51 -13.48 -4.03
C ILE A 62 -0.21 -13.56 -3.21
N TYR A 63 0.15 -12.49 -2.49
CA TYR A 63 1.28 -12.48 -1.58
C TYR A 63 1.16 -13.54 -0.47
N LEU A 64 -0.02 -13.65 0.16
CA LEU A 64 -0.29 -14.62 1.23
C LEU A 64 -0.29 -16.07 0.74
N ASN A 65 -0.71 -16.31 -0.51
CA ASN A 65 -0.68 -17.63 -1.14
C ASN A 65 0.72 -18.01 -1.70
N PHE A 66 1.64 -17.05 -1.83
CA PHE A 66 3.01 -17.30 -2.28
C PHE A 66 3.98 -17.45 -1.09
N ASP A 67 4.15 -18.68 -0.61
CA ASP A 67 5.03 -19.03 0.52
C ASP A 67 6.45 -18.46 0.39
N GLY A 68 7.01 -18.47 -0.82
CA GLY A 68 8.36 -17.95 -1.07
C GLY A 68 8.48 -16.42 -0.92
N LEU A 69 7.40 -15.67 -1.17
CA LEU A 69 7.39 -14.20 -1.07
C LEU A 69 7.08 -13.77 0.36
N LYS A 70 6.11 -14.44 0.99
CA LYS A 70 5.79 -14.32 2.41
C LYS A 70 7.00 -14.58 3.31
N LYS A 71 7.70 -15.70 3.08
CA LYS A 71 8.88 -16.07 3.88
C LYS A 71 10.03 -15.08 3.72
N MET A 72 10.23 -14.53 2.52
CA MET A 72 11.26 -13.52 2.27
C MET A 72 10.96 -12.22 3.01
N PHE A 73 9.74 -11.69 2.91
CA PHE A 73 9.34 -10.47 3.58
C PHE A 73 9.37 -10.59 5.10
N LEU A 74 8.86 -11.69 5.67
CA LEU A 74 8.91 -11.94 7.13
C LEU A 74 10.36 -12.03 7.63
N ARG A 75 11.28 -12.62 6.86
CA ARG A 75 12.71 -12.64 7.19
C ARG A 75 13.33 -11.24 7.19
N THR A 76 12.96 -10.40 6.24
CA THR A 76 13.46 -9.02 6.17
C THR A 76 12.92 -8.20 7.34
N ALA A 77 11.62 -8.29 7.64
CA ALA A 77 11.00 -7.61 8.77
C ALA A 77 11.63 -8.05 10.10
N GLY A 78 11.84 -9.36 10.30
CA GLY A 78 12.52 -9.90 11.48
C GLY A 78 13.93 -9.35 11.65
N LYS A 79 14.74 -9.30 10.57
CA LYS A 79 16.09 -8.72 10.61
C LYS A 79 16.10 -7.23 11.00
N VAL A 80 15.14 -6.46 10.50
CA VAL A 80 15.03 -5.03 10.85
C VAL A 80 14.63 -4.88 12.32
N ALA A 81 13.69 -5.70 12.79
CA ALA A 81 13.29 -5.71 14.19
C ALA A 81 14.44 -6.11 15.13
N ASP A 82 15.19 -7.15 14.77
CA ASP A 82 16.37 -7.61 15.53
C ASP A 82 17.43 -6.52 15.58
N ALA A 83 17.75 -5.88 14.45
CA ALA A 83 18.72 -4.78 14.39
C ALA A 83 18.28 -3.59 15.25
N TYR A 84 17.00 -3.22 15.21
CA TYR A 84 16.45 -2.17 16.07
C TYR A 84 16.52 -2.52 17.55
N GLU A 85 16.30 -3.79 17.92
CA GLU A 85 16.41 -4.24 19.30
C GLU A 85 17.86 -4.27 19.81
N GLU A 86 18.81 -4.63 18.95
CA GLU A 86 20.25 -4.55 19.23
C GLU A 86 20.71 -3.10 19.44
N GLU A 87 20.29 -2.17 18.57
CA GLU A 87 20.54 -0.72 18.75
C GLU A 87 19.97 -0.23 20.09
N ARG A 88 18.73 -0.62 20.43
CA ARG A 88 18.08 -0.21 21.68
C ARG A 88 18.73 -0.80 22.94
N LYS A 89 19.44 -1.93 22.83
CA LYS A 89 20.23 -2.51 23.93
C LYS A 89 21.59 -1.82 24.05
N GLN A 90 22.18 -1.37 22.94
CA GLN A 90 23.41 -0.58 22.95
C GLN A 90 23.21 0.84 23.50
N GLU A 91 22.08 1.50 23.23
CA GLU A 91 21.74 2.81 23.83
C GLU A 91 21.50 2.75 25.35
N LYS A 92 21.22 1.57 25.90
CA LYS A 92 20.96 1.38 27.34
C LYS A 92 22.20 0.93 28.13
N MET A 93 23.33 0.72 27.47
CA MET A 93 24.65 0.49 28.11
C MET A 93 25.40 1.81 28.22
#